data_AF-A0A2V9PZR3-F1
#
_entry.id   AF-A0A2V9PZR3-F1
#
_cell.length_a   1.000
_cell.length_b   1.000
_cell.length_c   1.000
_cell.angle_alpha   90.00
_cell.angle_beta   90.00
_cell.angle_gamma   90.00
#
_symmetry.space_group_name_H-M   'P 1'
#
loop_
_entity.id
_entity.type
_entity.pdbx_description
1 polymer ?
#
loop_
_entity_poly.entity_id
_entity_poly.type
_entity_poly.pdbx_seq_one_letter_code
_entity_poly.pdbx_strand_id
1 'polypeptide(L)' 'RQRIAIEIPGDIGQMESSDIGRAHQWRLATRRAFTEALNAGFTVTEFCRSIRGQQGPGAYLLERLNH' A
#
# COMPACT_ATOMS: atom_id res chain seq x y z
N ARG A 1 -17.40 8.96 7.26
CA ARG A 1 -16.56 8.36 6.21
C ARG A 1 -15.13 8.32 6.73
N GLN A 2 -14.60 7.13 6.95
CA GLN A 2 -13.19 6.96 7.36
C GLN A 2 -12.35 6.64 6.13
N ARG A 3 -11.13 7.16 6.09
CA ARG A 3 -10.18 6.90 5.01
C ARG A 3 -8.83 6.52 5.59
N ILE A 4 -8.17 5.58 4.95
CA ILE A 4 -6.79 5.21 5.23
C ILE A 4 -6.02 5.13 3.91
N ALA A 5 -4.72 5.39 3.98
CA ALA A 5 -3.81 5.21 2.85
C ALA A 5 -2.82 4.09 3.19
N ILE A 6 -2.65 3.14 2.28
CA ILE A 6 -1.61 2.10 2.36
C ILE A 6 -0.56 2.43 1.31
N GLU A 7 0.61 2.86 1.77
CA GLU A 7 1.76 3.11 0.91
C GLU A 7 2.42 1.79 0.49
N ILE A 8 2.80 1.71 -0.78
CA ILE A 8 3.55 0.62 -1.38
C ILE A 8 4.84 1.16 -2.01
N PRO A 9 5.95 0.42 -1.94
CA PRO A 9 7.19 0.83 -2.60
C PRO A 9 6.97 0.96 -4.10
N GLY A 10 7.58 1.99 -4.71
CA GLY A 10 7.50 2.23 -6.15
C GLY A 10 8.12 1.10 -6.98
N ASP A 11 9.20 0.49 -6.47
CA ASP A 11 9.89 -0.63 -7.10
C ASP A 11 10.32 -1.69 -6.06
N ILE A 12 9.46 -2.69 -5.86
CA ILE A 12 9.77 -3.85 -5.00
C ILE A 12 10.87 -4.72 -5.64
N GLY A 13 11.01 -4.75 -6.97
CA GLY A 13 12.03 -5.56 -7.66
C GLY A 13 13.44 -5.01 -7.46
N GLN A 14 13.59 -3.68 -7.49
CA GLN A 14 14.84 -3.01 -7.14
C GLN A 14 15.19 -3.23 -5.65
N MET A 15 14.19 -3.20 -4.78
CA MET A 15 14.39 -3.48 -3.36
C MET A 15 14.81 -4.93 -3.12
N GLU A 16 14.19 -5.90 -3.80
CA GLU A 16 14.52 -7.33 -3.70
C GLU A 16 15.94 -7.62 -4.17
N SER A 17 16.40 -6.92 -5.21
CA SER A 17 17.78 -7.00 -5.72
C SER A 17 18.82 -6.46 -4.73
N SER A 18 18.41 -5.54 -3.84
CA SER A 18 19.30 -4.91 -2.85
C SER A 18 19.21 -5.60 -1.47
N ASP A 19 18.01 -6.04 -1.08
CA ASP A 19 17.71 -6.67 0.19
C ASP A 19 16.40 -7.49 0.08
N ILE A 20 16.57 -8.79 -0.11
CA ILE A 20 15.47 -9.77 -0.19
C ILE A 20 14.65 -9.79 1.10
N GLY A 21 15.30 -9.65 2.26
CA GLY A 21 14.64 -9.67 3.56
C GLY A 21 13.69 -8.48 3.72
N ARG A 22 14.16 -7.30 3.34
CA ARG A 22 13.35 -6.07 3.33
C ARG A 22 12.19 -6.17 2.34
N ALA A 23 12.40 -6.70 1.15
CA ALA A 23 11.33 -6.93 0.18
C ALA A 23 10.25 -7.90 0.70
N HIS A 24 10.66 -8.97 1.38
CA HIS A 24 9.73 -9.92 2.00
C HIS A 24 8.92 -9.26 3.14
N GLN A 25 9.56 -8.47 4.00
CA GLN A 25 8.87 -7.72 5.05
C GLN A 25 7.85 -6.75 4.48
N TRP A 26 8.18 -6.05 3.40
CA TRP A 26 7.23 -5.18 2.70
C TRP A 26 6.02 -5.95 2.18
N ARG A 27 6.22 -7.07 1.49
CA ARG A 27 5.12 -7.91 1.00
C ARG A 27 4.21 -8.36 2.14
N LEU A 28 4.79 -8.80 3.26
CA LEU A 28 4.03 -9.24 4.43
C LEU A 28 3.28 -8.09 5.11
N ALA A 29 3.93 -6.94 5.30
CA ALA A 29 3.34 -5.76 5.93
C ALA A 29 2.19 -5.20 5.10
N THR A 30 2.39 -5.03 3.79
CA THR A 30 1.35 -4.58 2.86
C THR A 30 0.17 -5.54 2.87
N ARG A 31 0.42 -6.86 2.78
CA ARG A 31 -0.64 -7.88 2.84
C ARG A 31 -1.44 -7.79 4.13
N ARG A 32 -0.78 -7.66 5.28
CA ARG A 32 -1.45 -7.51 6.58
C ARG A 32 -2.31 -6.24 6.64
N ALA A 33 -1.76 -5.09 6.23
CA ALA A 33 -2.49 -3.83 6.21
C ALA A 33 -3.77 -3.90 5.35
N PHE A 34 -3.70 -4.50 4.16
CA PHE A 34 -4.89 -4.72 3.33
C PHE A 34 -5.87 -5.68 3.99
N THR A 35 -5.40 -6.79 4.53
CA THR A 35 -6.26 -7.80 5.18
C THR A 35 -7.01 -7.19 6.37
N GLU A 36 -6.32 -6.44 7.23
CA GLU A 36 -6.91 -5.76 8.38
C GLU A 36 -7.92 -4.70 7.95
N ALA A 37 -7.59 -3.89 6.94
CA ALA A 37 -8.50 -2.87 6.42
C ALA A 37 -9.78 -3.47 5.82
N LEU A 38 -9.64 -4.51 4.98
CA LEU A 38 -10.78 -5.20 4.37
C LEU A 38 -11.67 -5.84 5.45
N ASN A 39 -11.07 -6.51 6.45
CA ASN A 39 -11.81 -7.08 7.58
C ASN A 39 -12.52 -6.03 8.43
N ALA A 40 -11.97 -4.82 8.53
CA ALA A 40 -12.60 -3.69 9.22
C ALA A 40 -13.72 -3.02 8.39
N GLY A 41 -13.99 -3.51 7.16
CA GLY A 41 -15.04 -3.03 6.27
C GLY A 41 -14.61 -1.86 5.38
N PHE A 42 -13.31 -1.61 5.24
CA PHE A 42 -12.82 -0.67 4.24
C PHE A 42 -12.80 -1.30 2.84
N THR A 43 -13.00 -0.48 1.83
CA THR A 43 -12.93 -0.89 0.42
C THR A 43 -11.89 -0.02 -0.30
N VAL A 44 -11.12 -0.61 -1.21
CA VAL A 44 -10.18 0.16 -2.04
C VAL A 44 -10.96 1.04 -3.00
N THR A 45 -10.73 2.35 -2.95
CA THR A 45 -11.43 3.32 -3.79
C THR A 45 -10.52 3.99 -4.80
N GLU A 46 -9.24 4.16 -4.47
CA GLU A 46 -8.31 4.89 -5.33
C GLU A 46 -6.89 4.34 -5.21
N PHE A 47 -6.12 4.51 -6.28
CA PHE A 47 -4.69 4.25 -6.28
C PHE A 47 -3.96 5.46 -6.85
N CYS A 48 -3.17 6.12 -6.02
CA CYS A 48 -2.35 7.26 -6.39
C CYS A 48 -0.90 6.81 -6.55
N ARG A 49 -0.25 7.20 -7.63
CA ARG A 49 1.22 7.17 -7.72
C ARG A 49 1.72 8.60 -7.67
N SER A 50 2.62 8.90 -6.75
CA SER A 50 3.31 10.19 -6.76
C SER A 50 4.19 10.26 -8.01
N ILE A 51 3.80 11.08 -8.99
CA ILE A 51 4.64 11.39 -10.15
C ILE A 51 4.78 12.91 -10.25
N ARG A 52 5.91 13.40 -9.75
CA ARG A 52 6.65 14.50 -10.37
C ARG A 52 8.14 14.11 -10.41
N GLY A 53 8.55 13.48 -11.51
CA GLY A 53 9.96 13.31 -11.88
C GLY A 53 10.72 12.09 -11.35
N GLN A 54 10.18 11.32 -10.39
CA GLN A 54 10.82 10.09 -9.88
C GLN A 54 9.80 8.97 -9.62
N GLN A 55 10.25 7.72 -9.66
CA GLN A 55 9.51 6.52 -9.22
C GLN A 55 9.30 6.58 -7.69
N GLY A 56 8.35 7.40 -7.24
CA GLY A 56 7.95 7.48 -5.84
C GLY A 56 7.07 6.30 -5.41
N PRO A 57 6.85 6.13 -4.10
CA PRO A 57 5.91 5.12 -3.59
C PRO A 57 4.49 5.38 -4.13
N GLY A 58 3.79 4.29 -4.45
CA GLY A 58 2.36 4.32 -4.72
C GLY A 58 1.58 4.29 -3.41
N ALA A 59 0.36 4.77 -3.39
CA ALA A 59 -0.52 4.69 -2.23
C ALA A 59 -1.92 4.26 -2.67
N TYR A 60 -2.48 3.26 -2.00
CA TYR A 60 -3.87 2.88 -2.14
C TYR A 60 -4.70 3.60 -1.10
N LEU A 61 -5.76 4.28 -1.54
CA LEU A 61 -6.75 4.86 -0.65
C LEU A 61 -7.86 3.82 -0.43
N LEU A 62 -8.14 3.55 0.83
CA LEU A 62 -9.27 2.72 1.24
C LEU A 62 -10.24 3.56 2.05
N GLU A 63 -11.52 3.33 1.82
CA GLU A 63 -12.58 4.06 2.49
C GLU A 63 -13.60 3.14 3.11
N ARG A 64 -14.14 3.57 4.25
CA ARG A 64 -15.28 2.95 4.91
C ARG A 64 -16.41 3.96 5.01
N LEU A 65 -17.57 3.59 4.46
CA LEU A 65 -18.81 4.30 4.70
C LEU A 65 -19.26 3.95 6.11
N ASN A 66 -19.42 4.95 6.98
CA ASN A 66 -20.08 4.75 8.25
C ASN A 66 -21.58 4.72 7.93
N HIS A 67 -22.20 3.55 8.10
CA HIS A 67 -23.64 3.40 8.03
C HIS A 67 -24.26 3.66 9.40
#